data_AF-A0AAV8XGB0-F1
#
_entry.id   AF-A0AAV8XGB0-F1
#
_cell.length_a   1.000
_cell.length_b   1.000
_cell.length_c   1.000
_cell.angle_alpha   90.00
_cell.angle_beta   90.00
_cell.angle_gamma   90.00
#
_symmetry.space_group_name_H-M   'P 1'
#
loop_
_entity.id
_entity.type
_entity.pdbx_description
1 polymer ?
#
loop_
_entity_poly.entity_id
_entity_poly.type
_entity_poly.pdbx_seq_one_letter_code
_entity_poly.pdbx_strand_id
1 'polypeptide(L)'
;MAAQFSNEEYTDMILVYGFCEGNTRLSVRVYGERFPNRRLPNHTTFTAVVRRLRETGRFAARTADYGRNRFVRTADVEEEILARIEANPELSTRRIGAEMEISKDVVHRTPPRNSYFTHIIRRKFKIF
;
A
#
# COMPACT_ATOMS: atom_id res chain seq x y z
N MET A 1 -12.11 -3.54 9.64
CA MET A 1 -11.98 -2.74 8.40
C MET A 1 -13.30 -2.03 8.17
N ALA A 2 -13.33 -0.70 8.06
CA ALA A 2 -14.56 -0.02 7.67
C ALA A 2 -14.87 -0.39 6.21
N ALA A 3 -16.11 -0.84 5.94
CA ALA A 3 -16.54 -1.16 4.57
C ALA A 3 -16.31 0.06 3.66
N GLN A 4 -15.75 -0.12 2.47
CA GLN A 4 -15.61 0.99 1.52
C GLN A 4 -17.00 1.44 1.05
N PHE A 5 -17.16 2.73 0.75
CA PHE A 5 -18.39 3.23 0.12
C PHE A 5 -18.48 2.70 -1.32
N SER A 6 -19.71 2.59 -1.84
CA SER A 6 -19.93 2.25 -3.24
C SER A 6 -19.51 3.40 -4.17
N ASN A 7 -19.34 3.14 -5.47
CA ASN A 7 -19.07 4.19 -6.45
C ASN A 7 -20.21 5.20 -6.54
N GLU A 8 -21.46 4.76 -6.34
CA GLU A 8 -22.63 5.63 -6.29
C GLU A 8 -22.53 6.59 -5.10
N GLU A 9 -22.28 6.07 -3.90
CA GLU A 9 -22.09 6.88 -2.70
C GLU A 9 -20.92 7.87 -2.85
N TYR A 10 -19.81 7.45 -3.46
CA TYR A 10 -18.69 8.36 -3.72
C TYR A 10 -19.03 9.46 -4.73
N THR A 11 -19.83 9.14 -5.75
CA THR A 11 -20.28 10.13 -6.74
C THR A 11 -21.17 11.17 -6.07
N ASP A 12 -22.14 10.72 -5.27
CA ASP A 12 -23.04 11.61 -4.52
C ASP A 12 -22.28 12.48 -3.52
N MET A 13 -21.23 11.94 -2.88
CA MET A 13 -20.35 12.74 -2.02
C MET A 13 -19.69 13.89 -2.79
N ILE A 14 -19.19 13.65 -4.00
CA ILE A 14 -18.55 14.71 -4.81
C ILE A 14 -19.58 15.77 -5.22
N LEU A 15 -20.77 15.35 -5.64
CA LEU A 15 -21.84 16.27 -6.02
C LEU A 15 -22.24 17.17 -4.84
N VAL A 16 -22.43 16.58 -3.65
CA VAL A 16 -22.72 17.35 -2.44
C VAL A 16 -21.55 18.26 -2.04
N TYR A 17 -20.32 17.78 -2.17
CA TYR A 17 -19.13 18.58 -1.86
C TYR A 17 -18.98 19.79 -2.78
N GLY A 18 -19.24 19.62 -4.08
CA GLY A 18 -19.28 20.72 -5.05
C GLY A 18 -20.42 21.69 -4.77
N PHE A 19 -21.61 21.17 -4.44
CA PHE A 19 -22.77 21.99 -4.05
C PHE A 19 -22.50 22.83 -2.79
N CYS A 20 -21.73 22.30 -1.84
CA CYS A 20 -21.34 23.01 -0.62
C CYS A 20 -20.08 23.88 -0.81
N GLU A 21 -19.68 24.19 -2.04
CA GLU A 21 -18.53 25.03 -2.38
C GLU A 21 -17.22 24.56 -1.72
N GLY A 22 -17.06 23.25 -1.53
CA GLY A 22 -15.88 22.67 -0.88
C GLY A 22 -15.90 22.68 0.65
N ASN A 23 -17.00 23.09 1.29
CA ASN A 23 -17.17 23.00 2.75
C ASN A 23 -17.53 21.58 3.19
N THR A 24 -16.56 20.85 3.74
CA THR A 24 -16.73 19.45 4.15
C THR A 24 -17.72 19.25 5.28
N ARG A 25 -17.79 20.16 6.26
CA ARG A 25 -18.70 20.03 7.41
C ARG A 25 -20.15 20.25 6.99
N LEU A 26 -20.39 21.24 6.13
CA LEU A 26 -21.70 21.44 5.52
C LEU A 26 -22.08 20.24 4.65
N SER A 27 -21.12 19.70 3.90
CA SER A 27 -21.33 18.53 3.03
C SER A 27 -21.81 17.30 3.82
N VAL A 28 -21.26 17.04 5.01
CA VAL A 28 -21.73 15.95 5.88
C VAL A 28 -23.21 16.12 6.22
N ARG A 29 -23.60 17.33 6.64
CA ARG A 29 -25.01 17.62 7.01
C ARG A 29 -25.94 17.44 5.81
N VAL A 30 -25.63 18.07 4.69
CA VAL A 30 -26.43 18.01 3.46
C VAL A 30 -26.51 16.57 2.92
N TYR A 31 -25.42 15.80 2.99
CA TYR A 31 -25.42 14.40 2.58
C TYR A 31 -26.35 13.55 3.47
N GLY A 32 -26.30 13.75 4.79
CA GLY A 32 -27.18 13.04 5.72
C GLY A 32 -28.66 13.37 5.51
N GLU A 33 -28.98 14.62 5.20
CA GLU A 33 -30.35 15.06 4.89
C GLU A 33 -30.86 14.47 3.56
N ARG A 34 -30.01 14.44 2.52
CA ARG A 34 -30.39 13.90 1.20
C ARG A 34 -30.49 12.37 1.18
N PHE A 35 -29.70 11.68 1.98
CA PHE A 35 -29.59 10.22 1.98
C PHE A 35 -29.76 9.63 3.39
N PRO A 36 -30.94 9.72 4.00
CA PRO A 36 -31.14 9.37 5.42
C PRO A 36 -30.93 7.89 5.72
N ASN A 37 -31.08 7.01 4.73
CA ASN A 37 -30.90 5.56 4.89
C ASN A 37 -29.47 5.08 4.58
N ARG A 38 -28.55 6.00 4.28
CA ARG A 38 -27.15 5.66 3.95
C ARG A 38 -26.22 5.94 5.12
N ARG A 39 -25.05 5.31 5.07
CA ARG A 39 -23.99 5.57 6.06
C ARG A 39 -23.48 7.00 5.88
N LEU A 40 -23.41 7.74 6.99
CA LEU A 40 -22.86 9.09 6.99
C LEU A 40 -21.32 9.07 6.78
N PRO A 41 -20.79 9.76 5.76
CA PRO A 41 -19.34 9.90 5.58
C PRO A 41 -18.73 10.83 6.61
N ASN A 42 -17.44 10.62 6.90
CA ASN A 42 -16.63 11.60 7.63
C ASN A 42 -16.35 12.81 6.73
N HIS A 43 -16.18 13.99 7.32
CA HIS A 43 -15.86 15.22 6.60
C HIS A 43 -14.58 15.11 5.76
N THR A 44 -13.58 14.34 6.23
CA THR A 44 -12.34 14.08 5.48
C THR A 44 -12.53 13.16 4.28
N THR A 45 -13.60 12.38 4.22
CA THR A 45 -13.87 11.47 3.10
C THR A 45 -14.10 12.26 1.81
N PHE A 46 -14.80 13.39 1.87
CA PHE A 46 -15.10 14.23 0.71
C PHE A 46 -13.82 14.71 -0.01
N THR A 47 -12.90 15.30 0.75
CA THR A 47 -11.62 15.76 0.21
C THR A 47 -10.75 14.60 -0.25
N ALA A 48 -10.74 13.48 0.48
CA ALA A 48 -9.98 12.30 0.11
C ALA A 48 -10.45 11.67 -1.21
N VAL A 49 -11.75 11.70 -1.50
CA VAL A 49 -12.31 11.18 -2.76
C VAL A 49 -11.91 12.06 -3.94
N VAL A 50 -12.10 13.38 -3.83
CA VAL A 50 -11.70 14.33 -4.88
C VAL A 50 -10.20 14.25 -5.15
N ARG A 51 -9.39 14.17 -4.08
CA ARG A 51 -7.94 14.00 -4.20
C ARG A 51 -7.58 12.74 -4.96
N ARG A 52 -8.14 11.58 -4.58
CA ARG A 52 -7.88 10.30 -5.26
C ARG A 52 -8.25 10.34 -6.74
N LEU A 53 -9.38 10.96 -7.08
CA LEU A 53 -9.77 11.12 -8.49
C LEU A 53 -8.78 12.00 -9.26
N ARG A 54 -8.29 13.08 -8.66
CA ARG A 54 -7.28 13.94 -9.30
C ARG A 54 -5.93 13.24 -9.48
N GLU A 55 -5.51 12.45 -8.50
CA GLU A 55 -4.21 11.78 -8.51
C GLU A 55 -4.21 10.49 -9.36
N THR A 56 -5.29 9.71 -9.32
CA THR A 56 -5.32 8.34 -9.86
C THR A 56 -6.53 8.03 -10.74
N GLY A 57 -7.54 8.91 -10.79
CA GLY A 57 -8.77 8.69 -11.55
C GLY A 57 -9.68 7.59 -11.00
N ARG A 58 -9.53 7.18 -9.73
CA ARG A 58 -10.29 6.07 -9.14
C ARG A 58 -10.95 6.44 -7.81
N PHE A 59 -12.13 5.86 -7.57
CA PHE A 59 -12.85 6.01 -6.31
C PHE A 59 -12.24 5.18 -5.20
N ALA A 60 -12.10 3.87 -5.37
CA ALA A 60 -11.53 3.00 -4.35
C ALA A 60 -10.02 3.21 -4.21
N ALA A 61 -9.54 3.31 -2.97
CA ALA A 61 -8.11 3.24 -2.69
C ALA A 61 -7.66 1.78 -2.89
N ARG A 62 -6.52 1.56 -3.57
CA ARG A 62 -5.97 0.20 -3.67
C ARG A 62 -5.50 -0.21 -2.29
N THR A 63 -5.69 -1.49 -1.94
CA THR A 63 -5.07 -2.07 -0.74
C THR A 63 -3.54 -1.89 -0.75
N ALA A 64 -2.93 -1.75 -1.94
CA ALA A 64 -1.53 -1.39 -2.12
C ALA A 64 -1.17 0.02 -1.60
N ASP A 65 -2.10 0.98 -1.65
CA ASP A 65 -1.88 2.37 -1.22
C ASP A 65 -1.87 2.50 0.31
N TYR A 66 -2.48 1.53 1.02
CA TYR A 66 -2.44 1.40 2.48
C TYR A 66 -1.24 0.60 2.98
N GLY A 67 -0.45 0.02 2.08
CA GLY A 67 0.83 -0.55 2.44
C GLY A 67 1.78 0.57 2.81
N ARG A 68 2.28 0.59 4.06
CA ARG A 68 3.54 1.27 4.40
C ARG A 68 4.46 1.12 3.20
N ASN A 69 4.95 2.22 2.64
CA ASN A 69 5.89 2.23 1.53
C ASN A 69 7.07 1.35 1.95
N ARG A 70 7.01 0.06 1.60
CA ARG A 70 7.84 -0.96 2.21
C ARG A 70 9.07 -0.94 1.34
N PHE A 71 10.09 -0.27 1.86
CA PHE A 71 11.43 -0.13 1.30
C PHE A 71 11.48 0.90 0.16
N VAL A 72 12.20 2.02 0.26
CA VAL A 72 13.67 2.07 0.13
C VAL A 72 14.24 0.78 -0.48
N ARG A 73 13.77 0.45 -1.66
CA ARG A 73 14.35 -0.51 -2.58
C ARG A 73 14.32 0.15 -3.93
N THR A 74 15.41 0.83 -4.24
CA THR A 74 15.77 1.05 -5.64
C THR A 74 15.72 -0.32 -6.30
N ALA A 75 15.05 -0.46 -7.46
CA ALA A 75 14.95 -1.73 -8.17
C ALA A 75 16.34 -2.39 -8.34
N ASP A 76 17.36 -1.55 -8.53
CA ASP A 76 18.78 -1.90 -8.58
C ASP A 76 19.25 -2.72 -7.37
N VAL A 77 18.82 -2.38 -6.15
CA VAL A 77 19.21 -3.11 -4.92
C VAL A 77 18.54 -4.47 -4.88
N GLU A 78 17.28 -4.58 -5.31
CA GLU A 78 16.61 -5.89 -5.38
C GLU A 78 17.25 -6.78 -6.43
N GLU A 79 17.54 -6.25 -7.61
CA GLU A 79 18.18 -6.99 -8.71
C GLU A 79 19.57 -7.49 -8.33
N GLU A 80 20.35 -6.65 -7.67
CA GLU A 80 21.69 -6.98 -7.22
C GLU A 80 21.70 -8.01 -6.07
N ILE A 81 20.70 -7.99 -5.18
CA ILE A 81 20.47 -9.06 -4.18
C ILE A 81 20.15 -10.38 -4.90
N LEU A 82 19.25 -10.34 -5.90
CA LEU A 82 18.84 -11.52 -6.65
C LEU A 82 20.00 -12.14 -7.44
N ALA A 83 20.82 -11.31 -8.10
CA ALA A 83 22.00 -11.75 -8.83
C ALA A 83 23.03 -12.46 -7.92
N ARG A 84 23.29 -11.93 -6.72
CA ARG A 84 24.18 -12.59 -5.74
C ARG A 84 23.63 -13.94 -5.25
N ILE A 85 22.31 -14.00 -5.00
CA ILE A 85 21.65 -15.23 -4.57
C ILE A 85 21.70 -16.30 -5.68
N GLU A 86 21.47 -15.90 -6.93
CA GLU A 86 21.57 -16.79 -8.09
C GLU A 86 23.00 -17.28 -8.33
N ALA A 87 23.99 -16.40 -8.20
CA ALA A 87 25.40 -16.75 -8.35
C ALA A 87 25.91 -17.69 -7.26
N ASN A 88 25.43 -17.54 -6.01
CA ASN A 88 25.80 -18.43 -4.92
C ASN A 88 24.65 -18.62 -3.90
N PRO A 89 23.88 -19.71 -4.03
CA PRO A 89 22.75 -20.02 -3.15
C PRO A 89 23.08 -20.27 -1.68
N GLU A 90 24.35 -20.50 -1.38
CA GLU A 90 24.82 -20.81 -0.03
C GLU A 90 25.15 -19.55 0.79
N LEU A 91 25.07 -18.36 0.18
CA LEU A 91 25.30 -17.11 0.88
C LEU A 91 24.21 -16.84 1.92
N SER A 92 24.63 -16.46 3.13
CA SER A 92 23.71 -16.02 4.16
C SER A 92 23.19 -14.61 3.87
N THR A 93 21.95 -14.32 4.28
CA THR A 93 21.36 -12.98 4.17
C THR A 93 22.17 -11.91 4.89
N ARG A 94 22.87 -12.28 5.98
CA ARG A 94 23.78 -11.40 6.71
C ARG A 94 25.03 -11.06 5.91
N ARG A 95 25.59 -12.03 5.19
CA ARG A 95 26.78 -11.83 4.34
C ARG A 95 26.45 -10.92 3.16
N ILE A 96 25.33 -11.17 2.47
CA ILE A 96 24.87 -10.31 1.37
C ILE A 96 24.63 -8.88 1.88
N GLY A 97 24.02 -8.72 3.06
CA GLY A 97 23.83 -7.41 3.66
C GLY A 97 25.14 -6.68 3.95
N ALA A 98 26.14 -7.39 4.47
CA ALA A 98 27.47 -6.81 4.71
C ALA A 98 28.19 -6.41 3.41
N GLU A 99 28.11 -7.23 2.37
CA GLU A 99 28.74 -6.96 1.06
C GLU A 99 28.08 -5.79 0.30
N MET A 100 26.78 -5.57 0.52
CA MET A 100 26.00 -4.51 -0.13
C MET A 100 25.76 -3.29 0.78
N GLU A 101 26.35 -3.25 1.98
CA GLU A 101 26.12 -2.21 2.99
C GLU A 101 24.63 -1.96 3.33
N ILE A 102 23.81 -3.01 3.27
CA ILE A 102 22.38 -2.97 3.58
C ILE A 102 22.04 -3.87 4.76
N SER A 103 20.96 -3.55 5.47
CA SER A 103 20.50 -4.41 6.57
C SER A 103 20.13 -5.81 6.06
N LYS A 104 20.54 -6.84 6.82
CA LYS A 104 20.14 -8.25 6.59
C LYS A 104 18.62 -8.42 6.43
N ASP A 105 17.83 -7.53 7.05
CA ASP A 105 16.37 -7.56 6.99
C ASP A 105 15.84 -7.16 5.61
N VAL A 106 16.56 -6.30 4.89
CA VAL A 106 16.23 -5.92 3.51
C VAL A 106 16.40 -7.13 2.61
N VAL A 107 17.53 -7.84 2.75
CA VAL A 107 17.84 -9.08 2.03
C VAL A 107 16.82 -10.18 2.32
N HIS A 108 16.53 -10.45 3.60
CA HIS A 108 15.59 -11.50 4.00
C HIS A 108 14.17 -11.27 3.47
N ARG A 109 13.76 -10.01 3.30
CA ARG A 109 12.43 -9.65 2.82
C ARG A 109 12.36 -9.61 1.28
N THR A 110 13.45 -9.78 0.56
CA THR A 110 13.46 -9.79 -0.92
C THR A 110 13.09 -11.20 -1.36
N PRO A 111 11.91 -11.42 -1.97
CA PRO A 111 11.53 -12.75 -2.41
C PRO A 111 12.42 -13.17 -3.59
N PRO A 112 13.01 -14.38 -3.57
CA PRO A 112 13.72 -14.89 -4.74
C PRO A 112 12.76 -15.09 -5.92
N ARG A 113 13.24 -14.86 -7.15
CA ARG A 113 12.44 -15.06 -8.39
C ARG A 113 11.94 -16.50 -8.54
N ASN A 114 12.62 -17.47 -7.93
CA ASN A 114 12.28 -18.88 -8.03
C ASN A 114 12.08 -19.49 -6.63
N SER A 115 10.91 -20.11 -6.40
CA SER A 115 10.41 -20.58 -5.09
C SER A 115 11.35 -21.56 -4.36
N TYR A 116 12.24 -22.23 -5.10
CA TYR A 116 13.20 -23.22 -4.61
C TYR A 116 14.24 -22.66 -3.60
N PHE A 117 14.51 -21.36 -3.63
CA PHE A 117 15.48 -20.72 -2.72
C PHE A 117 14.99 -20.55 -1.27
N THR A 118 13.67 -20.50 -1.08
CA THR A 118 13.09 -20.35 0.27
C THR A 118 13.40 -21.55 1.17
N HIS A 119 13.63 -22.74 0.60
CA HIS A 119 13.93 -23.96 1.34
C HIS A 119 15.38 -24.03 1.84
N ILE A 120 16.36 -23.50 1.09
CA ILE A 120 17.79 -23.51 1.48
C ILE A 120 18.02 -22.55 2.65
N ILE A 121 17.46 -21.33 2.56
CA ILE A 121 17.56 -20.32 3.63
C ILE A 121 16.81 -20.78 4.89
N ARG A 122 15.64 -21.43 4.76
CA ARG A 122 14.90 -21.96 5.93
C ARG A 122 15.55 -23.18 6.59
N ARG A 123 16.26 -24.04 5.84
CA ARG A 123 16.89 -25.25 6.41
C ARG A 123 18.19 -24.94 7.16
N LYS A 124 18.98 -23.95 6.75
CA LYS A 124 20.28 -23.66 7.38
C LYS A 124 20.22 -22.76 8.64
N PHE A 125 19.09 -22.12 8.92
CA PHE A 125 18.96 -21.18 10.06
C PHE A 125 17.98 -21.64 11.16
N LYS A 126 17.70 -22.95 11.25
CA LYS A 126 17.01 -23.53 12.41
C LYS A 126 18.06 -24.02 13.41
N ILE A 127 18.69 -23.10 14.15
CA ILE A 127 19.35 -23.31 15.45
C ILE A 127 19.53 -21.89 16.06
N PHE A 128 18.82 -21.68 17.18
CA PHE A 128 18.66 -20.50 18.04
C PHE A 128 17.81 -19.33 17.51
#